data_AF-B9Y2I6-F1
#
_entry.id   AF-B9Y2I6-F1
#
_cell.length_a   1.000
_cell.length_b   1.000
_cell.length_c   1.000
_cell.angle_alpha   90.00
_cell.angle_beta   90.00
_cell.angle_gamma   90.00
#
_symmetry.space_group_name_H-M   'P 1'
#
loop_
_entity.id
_entity.type
_entity.pdbx_description
1 polymer ?
#
loop_
_entity_poly.entity_id
_entity_poly.type
_entity_poly.pdbx_seq_one_letter_code
_entity_poly.pdbx_strand_id
1 'polypeptide(L)'
;MDDNPKGLDSAFTAFQFPFILNRVCAKEKIMNYQILDLETYKRKSHFEYFSQLAYPYVGVTADVEITEFHAKIKEQRLPFFLSFCYCAAL
;
A
#
# COMPACT_ATOMS: atom_id res chain seq x y z
N MET A 1 -7.53 60.54 -24.08
CA MET A 1 -6.76 59.28 -24.22
C MET A 1 -5.85 59.28 -23.03
N ASP A 2 -6.27 58.59 -21.98
CA ASP A 2 -5.47 58.06 -20.86
C ASP A 2 -6.40 57.76 -19.68
N ASP A 3 -6.37 56.47 -19.33
CA ASP A 3 -6.44 55.86 -18.00
C ASP A 3 -7.77 55.71 -17.24
N ASN A 4 -8.44 54.62 -17.64
CA ASN A 4 -9.21 53.66 -16.85
C ASN A 4 -8.68 53.40 -15.41
N PRO A 5 -9.52 53.46 -14.36
CA PRO A 5 -9.10 53.17 -13.00
C PRO A 5 -9.22 51.67 -12.70
N LYS A 6 -8.10 51.01 -12.38
CA LYS A 6 -8.10 49.66 -11.79
C LYS A 6 -7.14 49.60 -10.61
N GLY A 7 -7.52 50.26 -9.52
CA GLY A 7 -7.02 49.97 -8.18
C GLY A 7 -8.19 49.43 -7.36
N LEU A 8 -8.32 48.10 -7.29
CA LEU A 8 -9.00 47.41 -6.20
C LEU A 8 -8.62 45.92 -6.22
N ASP A 9 -7.34 45.74 -6.00
CA ASP A 9 -6.64 44.50 -5.76
C ASP A 9 -7.09 43.91 -4.41
N SER A 10 -7.65 42.71 -4.51
CA SER A 10 -7.46 41.65 -3.51
C SER A 10 -8.09 41.82 -2.11
N ALA A 11 -9.41 42.07 -2.07
CA ALA A 11 -10.23 41.67 -0.92
C ALA A 11 -10.47 40.14 -0.86
N PHE A 12 -9.42 39.34 -1.11
CA PHE A 12 -9.45 37.87 -1.03
C PHE A 12 -8.54 37.33 0.09
N THR A 13 -8.26 38.18 1.08
CA THR A 13 -7.50 37.80 2.26
C THR A 13 -8.46 37.73 3.45
N ALA A 14 -8.44 36.60 4.14
CA ALA A 14 -9.11 36.30 5.41
C ALA A 14 -10.42 35.48 5.36
N PHE A 15 -10.38 34.32 4.67
CA PHE A 15 -10.95 33.11 5.27
C PHE A 15 -9.88 32.01 5.24
N GLN A 16 -8.78 32.28 5.94
CA GLN A 16 -7.80 31.29 6.35
C GLN A 16 -8.58 30.26 7.20
N PHE A 17 -8.80 29.07 6.66
CA PHE A 17 -9.09 27.86 7.43
C PHE A 17 -7.74 27.27 7.84
N PRO A 18 -7.16 27.53 9.03
CA PRO A 18 -5.93 26.88 9.44
C PRO A 18 -6.32 25.71 10.35
N PHE A 19 -7.04 24.72 9.83
CA PHE A 19 -7.34 23.53 10.61
C PHE A 19 -7.67 22.31 9.74
N ILE A 20 -6.82 21.95 8.77
CA ILE A 20 -6.41 20.56 8.61
C ILE A 20 -4.90 20.57 8.43
N LEU A 21 -4.27 20.57 9.60
CA LEU A 21 -2.92 20.14 9.89
C LEU A 21 -2.41 19.13 8.85
N ASN A 22 -1.29 19.48 8.22
CA ASN A 22 -0.31 18.59 7.64
C ASN A 22 0.04 17.46 8.63
N ARG A 23 -0.79 16.42 8.70
CA ARG A 23 -0.54 15.22 9.50
C ARG A 23 -0.76 13.93 8.72
N VAL A 24 -0.45 13.95 7.44
CA VAL A 24 0.19 12.76 6.84
C VAL A 24 1.69 12.99 6.99
N CYS A 25 2.17 12.94 8.23
CA CYS A 25 3.54 12.49 8.46
C CYS A 25 3.51 11.03 8.02
N ALA A 26 3.72 10.80 6.73
CA ALA A 26 4.08 9.49 6.23
C ALA A 26 5.33 9.11 7.01
N LYS A 27 5.16 8.29 8.06
CA LYS A 27 6.28 7.62 8.68
C LYS A 27 6.94 6.86 7.55
N GLU A 28 8.11 7.32 7.13
CA GLU A 28 8.93 6.65 6.16
C GLU A 28 9.29 5.28 6.77
N LYS A 29 8.55 4.25 6.36
CA LYS A 29 8.81 2.88 6.79
C LYS A 29 10.13 2.50 6.13
N ILE A 30 11.20 2.46 6.91
CA ILE A 30 12.47 1.90 6.45
C ILE A 30 12.19 0.46 5.99
N MET A 31 12.21 0.23 4.68
CA MET A 31 12.08 -1.11 4.13
C MET A 31 13.37 -1.86 4.42
N ASN A 32 13.34 -2.77 5.39
CA ASN A 32 14.46 -3.64 5.68
C ASN A 32 14.56 -4.70 4.58
N TYR A 33 15.52 -4.55 3.67
CA TYR A 33 15.86 -5.57 2.69
C TYR A 33 17.21 -6.19 3.03
N GLN A 34 17.34 -7.49 2.79
CA GLN A 34 18.59 -8.21 2.94
C GLN A 34 19.11 -8.59 1.56
N ILE A 35 20.37 -8.29 1.30
CA ILE A 35 21.05 -8.74 0.09
C ILE A 35 21.45 -10.21 0.30
N LEU A 36 21.00 -11.08 -0.60
CA LEU A 36 21.36 -12.49 -0.60
C LEU A 36 22.58 -12.71 -1.50
N ASP A 37 23.59 -13.38 -0.97
CA ASP A 37 24.69 -13.90 -1.78
C ASP A 37 24.21 -15.13 -2.56
N LEU A 38 24.20 -15.03 -3.89
CA LEU A 38 23.71 -16.08 -4.76
C LEU A 38 24.69 -17.27 -4.85
N GLU A 39 25.99 -17.06 -4.66
CA GLU A 39 26.98 -18.14 -4.76
C GLU A 39 26.83 -19.16 -3.63
N THR A 40 26.39 -18.70 -2.45
CA THR A 40 26.15 -19.56 -1.29
C THR A 40 24.68 -20.02 -1.17
N TYR A 41 23.78 -19.54 -2.03
CA TYR A 41 22.35 -19.80 -1.91
C TYR A 41 21.94 -21.16 -2.48
N LYS A 42 21.36 -22.01 -1.63
CA LYS A 42 20.95 -23.40 -1.99
C LYS A 42 20.04 -23.50 -3.22
N ARG A 43 19.27 -22.46 -3.54
CA ARG A 43 18.32 -22.44 -4.66
C ARG A 43 18.85 -21.71 -5.90
N LYS A 44 20.15 -21.41 -5.98
CA LYS A 44 20.81 -20.75 -7.14
C LYS A 44 20.41 -21.39 -8.47
N SER A 45 20.57 -22.70 -8.60
CA SER A 45 20.26 -23.45 -9.83
C SER A 45 18.79 -23.33 -10.26
N HIS A 46 17.86 -23.30 -9.30
CA HIS A 46 16.44 -23.15 -9.59
C HIS A 46 16.15 -21.73 -10.09
N PHE A 47 16.74 -20.72 -9.45
CA PHE A 47 16.60 -19.34 -9.86
C PHE A 47 17.14 -19.12 -11.28
N GLU A 48 18.35 -19.61 -11.57
CA GLU A 48 18.95 -19.51 -12.92
C GLU A 48 18.06 -20.13 -13.98
N TYR A 49 17.54 -21.34 -13.75
CA TYR A 49 16.63 -22.01 -14.67
C TYR A 49 15.36 -21.19 -14.93
N PHE A 50 14.64 -20.79 -13.88
CA PHE A 50 13.38 -20.07 -14.04
C PHE A 50 13.55 -18.65 -14.58
N SER A 51 14.69 -17.99 -14.29
CA SER A 51 15.00 -16.63 -14.78
C SER A 51 15.17 -16.56 -16.30
N GLN A 52 15.48 -17.68 -16.96
CA GLN A 52 15.67 -17.75 -18.41
C GLN A 52 14.35 -17.97 -19.17
N LEU A 53 13.26 -18.28 -18.48
CA LEU A 53 11.96 -18.55 -19.09
C LEU A 53 11.16 -17.27 -19.28
N ALA A 54 10.41 -17.18 -20.39
CA ALA A 54 9.54 -16.03 -20.66
C ALA A 54 8.32 -15.95 -19.73
N TYR A 55 7.82 -17.11 -19.25
CA TYR A 55 6.59 -17.19 -18.43
C TYR A 55 6.71 -18.21 -17.27
N PRO A 56 7.58 -17.97 -16.27
CA PRO A 56 7.82 -18.88 -15.16
C PRO A 56 6.82 -18.69 -13.99
N TYR A 57 5.52 -18.62 -14.26
CA TYR A 57 4.50 -18.49 -13.22
C TYR A 57 3.47 -19.61 -13.29
N VAL A 58 2.96 -20.01 -12.14
CA VAL A 58 1.87 -21.01 -12.01
C VAL A 58 0.81 -20.46 -11.07
N GLY A 59 -0.45 -20.67 -11.42
CA GLY A 59 -1.59 -20.36 -10.57
C GLY A 59 -2.17 -21.63 -9.98
N VAL A 60 -2.41 -21.66 -8.67
CA VAL A 60 -3.10 -22.75 -7.99
C VAL A 60 -4.29 -22.17 -7.23
N THR A 61 -5.44 -22.81 -7.37
CA THR A 61 -6.64 -22.52 -6.59
C THR A 61 -6.91 -23.69 -5.67
N ALA A 62 -7.18 -23.41 -4.40
CA ALA A 62 -7.50 -24.41 -3.41
C ALA A 62 -8.74 -23.97 -2.61
N ASP A 63 -9.55 -24.94 -2.22
CA ASP A 63 -10.66 -24.71 -1.30
C ASP A 63 -10.09 -24.54 0.11
N VAL A 64 -10.40 -23.41 0.74
CA VAL A 64 -9.95 -23.10 2.10
C VAL A 64 -11.14 -23.22 3.04
N GLU A 65 -10.96 -23.99 4.10
CA GLU A 65 -11.91 -24.09 5.20
C GLU A 65 -11.89 -22.78 6.00
N ILE A 66 -13.03 -22.09 6.07
CA ILE A 66 -13.15 -20.76 6.70
C ILE A 66 -14.21 -20.69 7.81
N THR A 67 -14.74 -21.82 8.28
CA THR A 67 -15.86 -21.85 9.23
C THR A 67 -15.50 -21.15 10.54
N GLU A 68 -14.35 -21.48 11.12
CA GLU A 68 -13.88 -20.85 12.36
C GLU A 68 -13.55 -19.37 12.19
N PHE A 69 -12.90 -19.02 11.07
CA PHE A 69 -12.56 -17.64 10.73
C PHE A 69 -13.82 -16.77 10.62
N HIS A 70 -14.82 -17.27 9.90
CA HIS A 70 -16.08 -16.59 9.71
C HIS A 70 -16.89 -16.45 11.01
N ALA A 71 -16.87 -17.48 11.88
CA ALA A 71 -17.49 -17.42 13.19
C ALA A 71 -16.87 -16.29 14.05
N LYS A 72 -15.54 -16.22 14.11
CA LYS A 72 -14.81 -15.18 14.84
C LYS A 72 -15.07 -13.77 14.31
N ILE A 73 -15.12 -13.60 12.99
CA ILE A 73 -15.44 -12.31 12.37
C ILE A 73 -16.81 -11.82 12.78
N LYS A 74 -17.80 -12.72 12.79
CA LYS A 74 -19.18 -12.39 13.18
C LYS A 74 -19.29 -12.03 14.65
N GLU A 75 -18.65 -12.81 15.52
CA GLU A 75 -18.61 -12.55 16.96
C GLU A 75 -18.01 -11.17 17.26
N GLN A 76 -16.90 -10.83 16.60
CA GLN A 76 -16.15 -9.61 16.83
C GLN A 76 -16.62 -8.41 15.98
N ARG A 77 -17.61 -8.62 15.10
CA ARG A 77 -18.15 -7.62 14.15
C ARG A 77 -17.06 -6.95 13.30
N LEU A 78 -16.12 -7.75 12.81
CA LEU A 78 -15.04 -7.26 11.98
C LEU A 78 -15.43 -7.22 10.49
N PRO A 79 -14.85 -6.30 9.70
CA PRO A 79 -14.99 -6.32 8.25
C PRO A 79 -14.26 -7.54 7.66
N PHE A 80 -14.99 -8.40 6.95
CA PHE A 80 -14.46 -9.67 6.41
C PHE A 80 -13.20 -9.47 5.56
N PHE A 81 -13.28 -8.60 4.54
CA PHE A 81 -12.19 -8.41 3.58
C PHE A 81 -10.90 -7.92 4.23
N LEU A 82 -10.97 -6.92 5.11
CA LEU A 82 -9.79 -6.39 5.80
C LEU A 82 -9.17 -7.42 6.76
N SER A 83 -10.02 -8.20 7.44
CA SER A 83 -9.58 -9.28 8.32
C SER A 83 -8.85 -10.36 7.53
N PHE A 84 -9.35 -10.73 6.36
CA PHE A 84 -8.71 -11.70 5.49
C PHE A 84 -7.37 -11.20 4.95
N CYS A 85 -7.31 -9.96 4.46
CA CYS A 85 -6.07 -9.34 3.99
C CYS A 85 -5.01 -9.27 5.11
N TYR A 86 -5.42 -8.98 6.34
CA TYR A 86 -4.52 -8.98 7.49
C TYR A 86 -3.93 -10.37 7.74
N CYS A 87 -4.75 -11.43 7.74
CA CYS A 87 -4.26 -12.80 7.90
C CYS A 87 -3.34 -13.27 6.76
N ALA A 88 -3.60 -12.84 5.53
CA ALA A 88 -2.78 -13.22 4.37
C ALA A 88 -1.45 -12.46 4.25
N ALA A 89 -1.34 -11.29 4.87
CA ALA A 89 -0.17 -10.41 4.79
C ALA A 89 0.77 -10.46 6.00
N LEU A 90 0.37 -11.15 7.08
CA LEU A 90 1.19 -11.45 8.26
C LEU A 90 2.22 -12.53 7.96
#